data_AF-A0A6P9ASE7-F1
#
_entry.id   AF-A0A6P9ASE7-F1
#
_cell.length_a   1.000
_cell.length_b   1.000
_cell.length_c   1.000
_cell.angle_alpha   90.00
_cell.angle_beta   90.00
_cell.angle_gamma   90.00
#
_symmetry.space_group_name_H-M   'P 1'
#
loop_
_entity.id
_entity.type
_entity.pdbx_description
1 polymer ?
#
loop_
_entity_poly.entity_id
_entity_poly.type
_entity_poly.pdbx_seq_one_letter_code
_entity_poly.pdbx_strand_id
1 'polypeptide(L)'
;HLTDSSHGVRNKCLLLIGCLGTVEKGDSSKEVERQSPKDVQKIIGDHFSDQDPRVRTAAIKAMLQLHERGLKLQQAIYNQVMMMSYINLAKGSNI
;
A
#
# COMPACT_ATOMS: atom_id res chain seq x y z
N HIS A 1 12.11 -8.75 -3.83
CA HIS A 1 11.50 -7.90 -4.88
C HIS A 1 11.00 -6.55 -4.35
N LEU A 2 10.42 -6.46 -3.15
CA LEU A 2 10.06 -5.15 -2.59
C LEU A 2 11.27 -4.30 -2.18
N THR A 3 12.45 -4.90 -2.02
CA THR A 3 13.73 -4.21 -1.78
C THR A 3 14.60 -4.12 -3.04
N ASP A 4 14.01 -4.34 -4.23
CA ASP A 4 14.75 -4.31 -5.49
C ASP A 4 15.31 -2.91 -5.78
N SER A 5 16.48 -2.84 -6.42
CA SER A 5 17.11 -1.56 -6.78
C SER A 5 16.26 -0.78 -7.78
N SER A 6 15.55 -1.48 -8.68
CA SER A 6 14.63 -0.87 -9.62
C SER A 6 13.35 -0.42 -8.94
N HIS A 7 13.11 0.90 -8.95
CA HIS A 7 11.84 1.48 -8.51
C HIS A 7 10.65 0.90 -9.29
N GLY A 8 10.84 0.49 -10.55
CA GLY A 8 9.80 -0.12 -11.38
C GLY A 8 9.31 -1.45 -10.82
N VAL A 9 10.23 -2.29 -10.31
CA VAL A 9 9.90 -3.57 -9.68
C VAL A 9 9.13 -3.32 -8.38
N ARG A 10 9.66 -2.46 -7.50
CA ARG A 10 8.98 -2.10 -6.23
C ARG A 10 7.58 -1.56 -6.48
N ASN A 11 7.44 -0.63 -7.42
CA ASN A 11 6.17 -0.04 -7.82
C ASN A 11 5.16 -1.09 -8.29
N LYS A 12 5.57 -1.97 -9.21
CA LYS A 12 4.70 -3.02 -9.75
C LYS A 12 4.27 -4.00 -8.65
N CYS A 13 5.18 -4.39 -7.77
CA CYS A 13 4.87 -5.25 -6.64
C CYS A 13 3.83 -4.62 -5.70
N LEU A 14 3.97 -3.35 -5.33
CA LEU A 14 3.02 -2.66 -4.45
C LEU A 14 1.62 -2.60 -5.06
N LEU A 15 1.51 -2.27 -6.36
CA LEU A 15 0.22 -2.25 -7.05
C LEU A 15 -0.44 -3.65 -7.06
N LEU A 16 0.35 -4.70 -7.31
CA LEU A 16 -0.16 -6.08 -7.26
C LEU A 16 -0.66 -6.46 -5.87
N ILE A 17 0.06 -6.06 -4.81
CA ILE A 17 -0.37 -6.30 -3.42
C ILE A 17 -1.67 -5.54 -3.12
N GLY A 18 -1.84 -4.31 -3.62
CA GLY A 18 -3.11 -3.57 -3.50
C GLY A 18 -4.30 -4.29 -4.16
N CYS A 19 -4.06 -4.90 -5.33
CA CYS A 19 -5.07 -5.66 -6.07
C CYS A 19 -5.40 -7.02 -5.46
N LEU A 20 -4.40 -7.74 -4.93
CA LEU A 20 -4.50 -9.15 -4.56
C LEU A 20 -4.45 -9.41 -3.05
N GLY A 21 -4.04 -8.42 -2.27
CA GLY A 21 -3.93 -8.51 -0.81
C GLY A 21 -5.26 -8.94 -0.18
N THR A 22 -5.17 -9.72 0.89
CA THR A 22 -6.30 -10.37 1.55
C THR A 22 -7.21 -9.34 2.21
N VAL A 23 -8.51 -9.41 1.92
CA VAL A 23 -9.54 -8.50 2.46
C VAL A 23 -10.57 -9.23 3.33
N GLU A 24 -10.66 -10.56 3.20
CA GLU A 24 -11.70 -11.39 3.81
C GLU A 24 -11.23 -12.12 5.07
N LYS A 25 -12.14 -12.24 6.05
CA LYS A 25 -12.14 -13.32 7.06
C LYS A 25 -12.68 -14.59 6.38
N GLY A 26 -11.86 -15.24 5.58
CA GLY A 26 -12.24 -16.52 4.96
C GLY A 26 -12.04 -17.68 5.93
N ASP A 27 -13.12 -18.15 6.54
CA ASP A 27 -13.20 -19.46 7.19
C ASP A 27 -13.07 -20.53 6.09
N SER A 28 -11.87 -21.06 5.84
CA SER A 28 -11.65 -22.25 5.00
C SER A 28 -10.16 -22.58 4.86
N SER A 29 -9.78 -23.62 5.61
CA SER A 29 -8.94 -24.74 5.20
C SER A 29 -8.40 -24.67 3.76
N LYS A 30 -7.18 -24.14 3.61
CA LYS A 30 -6.18 -24.50 2.58
C LYS A 30 -4.91 -23.71 2.90
N GLU A 31 -3.89 -24.46 3.34
CA GLU A 31 -2.51 -24.08 3.67
C GLU A 31 -1.80 -23.38 2.48
N VAL A 32 -2.20 -22.16 2.18
CA VAL A 32 -1.30 -21.16 1.58
C VAL A 32 -1.16 -20.13 2.68
N GLU A 33 0.08 -19.83 3.07
CA GLU A 33 0.44 -18.87 4.11
C GLU A 33 -0.18 -17.49 3.77
N ARG A 34 -1.46 -17.32 4.13
CA ARG A 34 -2.20 -16.09 3.87
C ARG A 34 -1.64 -15.07 4.85
N GLN A 35 -0.79 -14.19 4.34
CA GLN A 35 -0.32 -13.02 5.07
C GLN A 35 -1.52 -12.33 5.69
N SER A 36 -1.45 -12.04 6.99
CA SER A 36 -2.58 -11.44 7.66
C SER A 36 -2.84 -10.05 7.08
N PRO A 37 -4.08 -9.53 7.14
CA PRO A 37 -4.35 -8.17 6.68
C PRO A 37 -3.49 -7.09 7.34
N LYS A 38 -2.97 -7.34 8.55
CA LYS A 38 -2.02 -6.45 9.24
C LYS A 38 -0.64 -6.49 8.58
N ASP A 39 -0.18 -7.67 8.17
CA ASP A 39 1.12 -7.82 7.50
C ASP A 39 1.11 -7.13 6.13
N VAL A 40 0.01 -7.26 5.40
CA VAL A 40 -0.19 -6.56 4.12
C VAL A 40 -0.14 -5.04 4.30
N GLN A 41 -0.85 -4.52 5.32
CA GLN A 41 -0.83 -3.09 5.63
C GLN A 41 0.56 -2.61 6.03
N LYS A 42 1.29 -3.38 6.84
CA LYS A 42 2.67 -3.05 7.24
C LYS A 42 3.60 -3.01 6.02
N ILE A 43 3.55 -4.03 5.16
CA ILE A 43 4.39 -4.12 3.96
C ILE A 43 4.22 -2.89 3.06
N ILE A 44 2.98 -2.46 2.83
CA ILE A 44 2.70 -1.27 2.03
C ILE A 44 3.16 0.00 2.78
N GLY A 45 2.86 0.09 4.08
CA GLY A 45 3.20 1.25 4.91
C GLY A 45 4.69 1.52 5.01
N ASP A 46 5.52 0.47 5.04
CA ASP A 46 6.99 0.58 5.05
C ASP A 46 7.54 1.31 3.79
N HIS A 47 6.74 1.42 2.72
CA HIS A 47 7.11 2.10 1.47
C HIS A 47 6.56 3.53 1.35
N PHE A 48 5.88 4.06 2.35
CA PHE A 48 5.44 5.47 2.36
C PHE A 48 6.60 6.46 2.42
N SER A 49 7.78 6.03 2.88
CA SER A 49 9.01 6.80 2.92
C SER A 49 10.04 6.36 1.87
N ASP A 50 9.63 5.62 0.83
CA ASP A 50 10.54 5.22 -0.25
C ASP A 50 11.21 6.44 -0.89
N GLN A 51 12.49 6.29 -1.26
CA GLN A 51 13.28 7.36 -1.85
C GLN A 51 12.67 7.84 -3.17
N ASP A 52 12.09 6.94 -3.97
CA ASP A 52 11.48 7.27 -5.25
C ASP A 52 10.02 7.76 -5.05
N PRO A 53 9.68 8.98 -5.50
CA PRO A 53 8.32 9.52 -5.38
C PRO A 53 7.24 8.63 -6.01
N ARG A 54 7.55 7.93 -7.11
CA ARG A 54 6.59 7.07 -7.81
C ARG A 54 6.26 5.83 -6.99
N VAL A 55 7.22 5.31 -6.23
CA VAL A 55 7.00 4.17 -5.33
C VAL A 55 6.14 4.59 -4.15
N ARG A 56 6.36 5.79 -3.58
CA ARG A 56 5.47 6.34 -2.55
C ARG A 56 4.03 6.47 -3.04
N THR A 57 3.82 6.98 -4.26
CA THR A 57 2.48 7.05 -4.86
C THR A 57 1.86 5.66 -5.06
N ALA A 58 2.64 4.65 -5.49
CA ALA A 58 2.14 3.28 -5.65
C ALA A 58 1.72 2.66 -4.31
N ALA A 59 2.47 2.90 -3.23
CA ALA A 59 2.12 2.45 -1.90
C ALA A 59 0.79 3.06 -1.43
N ILE A 60 0.60 4.37 -1.62
CA ILE A 60 -0.67 5.05 -1.28
C ILE A 60 -1.84 4.47 -2.09
N LYS A 61 -1.67 4.30 -3.40
CA LYS A 61 -2.69 3.69 -4.28
C LYS A 61 -3.05 2.27 -3.83
N ALA A 62 -2.05 1.46 -3.47
CA ALA A 62 -2.28 0.10 -2.98
C ALA A 62 -3.06 0.08 -1.68
N MET A 63 -2.75 0.99 -0.74
CA MET A 63 -3.48 1.12 0.53
C MET A 63 -4.93 1.55 0.31
N LEU A 64 -5.15 2.54 -0.56
CA LEU A 64 -6.49 3.00 -0.93
C LEU A 64 -7.31 1.87 -1.55
N GLN A 65 -6.72 1.11 -2.47
CA GLN A 65 -7.40 0.02 -3.14
C GLN A 65 -7.81 -1.10 -2.16
N LEU A 66 -6.97 -1.41 -1.17
CA LEU A 66 -7.37 -2.35 -0.10
C LEU A 66 -8.54 -1.83 0.72
N HIS A 67 -8.53 -0.54 1.05
CA HIS A 67 -9.61 0.10 1.79
C HIS A 67 -10.93 0.11 1.01
N GLU A 68 -10.90 0.48 -0.27
CA GLU A 68 -12.06 0.47 -1.16
C GLU A 68 -12.66 -0.94 -1.31
N ARG A 69 -11.84 -1.98 -1.17
CA ARG A 69 -12.29 -3.39 -1.17
C ARG A 69 -12.86 -3.85 0.17
N GLY A 70 -12.87 -3.01 1.21
CA GLY A 70 -13.44 -3.30 2.52
C GLY A 70 -12.41 -3.54 3.64
N LEU A 71 -11.11 -3.37 3.39
CA LEU A 71 -10.11 -3.52 4.43
C LEU A 71 -10.18 -2.35 5.42
N LYS A 72 -10.42 -2.67 6.71
CA LYS A 72 -10.30 -1.67 7.78
C LYS A 72 -8.83 -1.29 7.96
N LEU A 73 -8.52 -0.03 7.65
CA LEU A 73 -7.20 0.53 7.87
C LEU A 73 -6.98 0.84 9.35
N GLN A 74 -5.74 0.64 9.81
CA GLN A 74 -5.35 1.14 11.12
C GLN A 74 -5.32 2.68 11.12
N GLN A 75 -5.79 3.32 12.20
CA GLN A 75 -5.85 4.78 12.30
C GLN A 75 -4.51 5.48 12.05
N ALA A 76 -3.41 4.90 12.51
CA ALA A 76 -2.06 5.43 12.29
C ALA A 76 -1.70 5.50 10.78
N ILE A 77 -2.10 4.47 10.03
CA ILE A 77 -1.87 4.39 8.58
C ILE A 77 -2.77 5.38 7.85
N TYR A 78 -4.01 5.54 8.29
CA TYR A 78 -4.92 6.55 7.75
C TYR A 78 -4.35 7.98 7.86
N ASN A 79 -3.82 8.34 9.03
CA ASN A 79 -3.20 9.64 9.26
C ASN A 79 -1.98 9.88 8.36
N GLN A 80 -1.16 8.84 8.15
CA GLN A 80 0.01 8.91 7.26
C GLN A 80 -0.39 9.08 5.80
N VAL A 81 -1.37 8.30 5.31
CA VAL A 81 -1.86 8.39 3.93
C VAL A 81 -2.49 9.76 3.66
N MET A 82 -3.30 10.25 4.61
CA MET A 82 -3.92 11.58 4.54
C MET A 82 -2.86 12.69 4.49
N MET A 83 -1.88 12.68 5.38
CA MET A 83 -0.80 13.67 5.37
C MET A 83 -0.03 13.67 4.03
N MET A 84 0.23 12.49 3.47
CA MET A 84 0.97 12.34 2.21
C MET A 84 0.16 12.72 0.96
N SER A 85 -1.16 12.52 0.96
CA SER A 85 -2.01 12.96 -0.16
C SER A 85 -2.06 14.50 -0.25
N TYR A 86 -2.13 15.19 0.88
CA TYR A 86 -2.08 16.66 0.92
C TYR A 86 -0.74 17.22 0.40
N ILE A 87 0.39 16.55 0.66
CA ILE A 87 1.71 16.97 0.15
C ILE A 87 1.79 16.83 -1.38
N ASN A 88 1.11 15.84 -1.98
CA ASN A 88 1.07 15.69 -3.44
C ASN A 88 0.17 16.74 -4.11
N LEU A 89 -0.94 17.15 -3.47
CA LEU A 89 -1.76 18.28 -3.92
C LEU A 89 -1.00 19.62 -3.80
N ALA A 90 -0.30 19.85 -2.70
CA ALA A 90 0.49 21.07 -2.52
C ALA A 90 1.67 21.20 -3.50
N LYS A 91 2.14 20.10 -4.08
CA LYS A 91 3.20 20.07 -5.11
C LYS A 91 2.66 20.01 -6.54
N GLY A 92 1.35 19.85 -6.73
CA GLY A 92 0.67 19.81 -8.03
C GLY A 92 0.15 21.17 -8.53
N SER A 93 0.32 22.25 -7.77
CA SER A 93 -0.14 23.60 -8.13
C SER A 93 0.95 24.50 -8.70
N ASN A 94 1.90 23.94 -9.46
CA ASN A 94 2.87 24.74 -10.21
C ASN A 94 2.99 24.22 -11.65
N ILE A 95 1.90 24.37 -12.39
CA ILE A 95 1.84 24.54 -13.85
C ILE A 95 0.87 25.70 -14.09
#